data_AF-A0A1H3CPI9-F1
#
_entry.id   AF-A0A1H3CPI9-F1
#
_cell.length_a   1.000
_cell.length_b   1.000
_cell.length_c   1.000
_cell.angle_alpha   90.00
_cell.angle_beta   90.00
_cell.angle_gamma   90.00
#
_symmetry.space_group_name_H-M   'P 1'
#
loop_
_entity.id
_entity.type
_entity.pdbx_description
1 polymer ?
#
loop_
_entity_poly.entity_id
_entity_poly.type
_entity_poly.pdbx_seq_one_letter_code
_entity_poly.pdbx_strand_id
1 'polypeptide(L)'
;MYGSVTPLFPGLPGGPEVLVVLLILVLLFGANKIPKLARSTGQAMGEFRRGREEIEEELSQMDDEEEEESETSTSTSTDTSTETN
;
A
#
# COMPACT_ATOMS: atom_id res chain seq x y z
N MET A 1 4.30 52.27 5.36
CA MET A 1 4.59 52.11 3.92
C MET A 1 4.39 50.63 3.62
N TYR A 2 3.21 50.23 3.13
CA TYR A 2 2.88 48.81 2.92
C TYR A 2 3.68 48.27 1.73
N GLY A 3 4.48 47.23 1.97
CA GLY A 3 5.32 46.60 0.97
C GLY A 3 4.50 45.93 -0.13
N SER A 4 5.00 46.05 -1.36
CA SER A 4 4.43 45.52 -2.60
C SER A 4 4.15 44.03 -2.48
N VAL A 5 2.87 43.66 -2.48
CA VAL A 5 2.41 42.28 -2.68
C VAL A 5 2.44 41.97 -4.17
N THR A 6 3.55 41.43 -4.65
CA THR A 6 3.59 40.87 -6.01
C THR A 6 4.24 39.50 -5.98
N PRO A 7 3.42 38.45 -6.03
CA PRO A 7 3.69 37.42 -7.02
C PRO A 7 2.43 36.99 -7.78
N LEU A 8 2.51 37.16 -9.09
CA LEU A 8 1.60 36.61 -10.10
C LEU A 8 2.10 35.25 -10.64
N PHE A 9 3.06 34.62 -9.94
CA PHE A 9 3.87 33.44 -10.30
C PHE A 9 4.81 33.60 -11.50
N PRO A 10 6.09 33.19 -11.36
CA PRO A 10 6.45 31.91 -11.95
C PRO A 10 7.44 31.15 -11.06
N GLY A 11 6.94 30.21 -10.26
CA GLY A 11 7.82 29.28 -9.55
C GLY A 11 7.16 28.61 -8.36
N LEU A 12 6.89 29.36 -7.29
CA LEU A 12 6.34 28.79 -6.06
C LEU A 12 5.51 29.83 -5.30
N PRO A 13 4.25 29.54 -4.92
CA PRO A 13 3.50 30.36 -3.98
C PRO A 13 4.26 30.48 -2.67
N GLY A 14 4.59 31.72 -2.31
CA GLY A 14 4.92 32.05 -0.93
C GLY A 14 3.75 31.64 -0.03
N GLY A 15 4.05 31.45 1.26
CA GLY A 15 3.05 31.04 2.26
C GLY A 15 1.71 31.81 2.17
N PRO A 16 1.71 33.15 1.99
CA PRO A 16 0.48 33.93 1.86
C PRO A 16 -0.37 33.57 0.63
N GLU A 17 0.23 33.36 -0.54
CA GLU A 17 -0.49 33.05 -1.77
C GLU A 17 -1.14 31.67 -1.72
N VAL A 18 -0.47 30.67 -1.13
CA VAL A 18 -1.07 29.34 -0.88
C VAL A 18 -2.32 29.48 -0.03
N LEU A 19 -2.27 30.33 1.01
CA LEU A 19 -3.37 30.55 1.94
C LEU A 19 -4.57 31.20 1.24
N VAL A 20 -4.33 32.16 0.34
CA VAL A 20 -5.39 32.79 -0.48
C VAL A 20 -6.03 31.78 -1.43
N VAL A 21 -5.23 30.96 -2.14
CA VAL A 21 -5.76 29.91 -3.03
C VAL A 21 -6.57 28.89 -2.24
N LEU A 22 -6.08 28.45 -1.08
CA LEU A 22 -6.79 27.54 -0.19
C LEU A 22 -8.12 28.15 0.28
N LEU A 23 -8.13 29.44 0.63
CA LEU A 23 -9.35 30.15 1.03
C LEU A 23 -10.39 30.16 -0.10
N ILE A 24 -9.98 30.44 -1.34
CA ILE A 24 -10.87 30.41 -2.51
C ILE A 24 -11.43 29.00 -2.71
N LEU A 25 -10.59 27.95 -2.64
CA LEU A 25 -11.04 26.56 -2.75
C LEU A 25 -12.05 26.19 -1.66
N VAL A 26 -11.81 26.64 -0.42
CA VAL A 26 -12.73 26.43 0.71
C VAL A 26 -14.06 27.16 0.49
N LEU A 27 -14.08 28.34 -0.12
CA LEU A 27 -15.32 29.05 -0.44
C LEU A 27 -16.12 28.34 -1.55
N LEU A 28 -15.44 27.80 -2.57
CA LEU A 28 -16.09 27.09 -3.68
C LEU A 28 -16.62 25.71 -3.27
N PHE A 29 -15.81 24.93 -2.57
CA PHE A 29 -16.13 23.54 -2.23
C PHE A 29 -16.66 23.35 -0.81
N GLY A 30 -16.46 24.32 0.08
CA GLY A 30 -16.79 24.27 1.50
C GLY A 30 -15.66 23.71 2.37
N ALA A 31 -15.52 24.24 3.60
CA ALA A 31 -14.48 23.85 4.56
C ALA A 31 -14.50 22.36 4.94
N ASN A 32 -15.67 21.70 4.82
CA ASN A 32 -15.83 20.29 5.16
C ASN A 32 -15.51 19.33 4.01
N LYS A 33 -15.44 19.80 2.76
CA LYS A 33 -15.37 18.90 1.59
C LYS A 33 -13.97 18.33 1.39
N ILE A 34 -12.94 19.18 1.39
CA ILE A 34 -11.53 18.78 1.32
C ILE A 34 -11.15 17.74 2.40
N PRO A 35 -11.39 17.97 3.71
CA PRO A 35 -11.02 17.01 4.75
C PRO A 35 -11.84 15.72 4.69
N LYS A 36 -13.12 15.79 4.28
CA LYS A 36 -13.95 14.61 4.12
C LYS A 36 -13.45 13.71 2.98
N LEU A 37 -13.05 14.30 1.86
CA LEU A 37 -12.44 13.59 0.73
C LEU A 37 -11.09 12.98 1.13
N ALA A 38 -10.24 13.74 1.81
CA ALA A 38 -8.96 13.23 2.31
C ALA A 38 -9.15 12.03 3.24
N ARG A 39 -10.15 12.07 4.12
CA ARG A 39 -10.46 10.97 5.04
C ARG A 39 -10.94 9.72 4.31
N SER A 40 -11.91 9.84 3.40
CA SER A 40 -12.42 8.68 2.65
C SER A 40 -11.38 8.07 1.73
N THR A 41 -10.60 8.91 1.03
CA THR A 41 -9.51 8.45 0.17
C THR A 41 -8.39 7.82 0.99
N GLY A 42 -8.08 8.38 2.16
CA GLY A 42 -7.08 7.82 3.08
C GLY A 42 -7.49 6.46 3.64
N GLN A 43 -8.76 6.28 3.99
CA GLN A 43 -9.29 4.98 4.44
C GLN A 43 -9.20 3.93 3.32
N ALA A 44 -9.69 4.27 2.12
CA ALA A 44 -9.62 3.38 0.97
C ALA A 44 -8.17 3.00 0.61
N MET A 45 -7.25 3.96 0.63
CA MET A 45 -5.84 3.69 0.37
C MET A 45 -5.17 2.86 1.49
N GLY A 46 -5.62 3.03 2.73
CA GLY A 46 -5.15 2.23 3.87
C GLY A 46 -5.58 0.76 3.76
N GLU A 47 -6.86 0.50 3.46
CA GLU A 47 -7.39 -0.85 3.24
C GLU A 47 -6.72 -1.51 2.03
N PHE A 48 -6.55 -0.75 0.93
CA PHE A 48 -5.87 -1.24 -0.26
C PHE A 48 -4.42 -1.64 0.01
N ARG A 49 -3.68 -0.87 0.82
CA ARG A 49 -2.30 -1.23 1.22
C ARG A 49 -2.25 -2.52 2.03
N ARG A 50 -3.15 -2.67 3.00
CA ARG A 50 -3.22 -3.87 3.86
C ARG A 50 -3.56 -5.12 3.06
N GLY A 51 -4.57 -5.03 2.18
CA GLY A 51 -4.91 -6.16 1.31
C GLY A 51 -3.78 -6.52 0.35
N ARG A 52 -2.99 -5.54 -0.14
CA ARG A 52 -1.80 -5.83 -0.96
C ARG A 52 -0.69 -6.54 -0.19
N GLU A 53 -0.48 -6.17 1.07
CA GLU A 53 0.52 -6.78 1.95
C GLU A 53 0.14 -8.23 2.29
N GLU A 54 -1.13 -8.49 2.59
CA GLU A 54 -1.66 -9.84 2.82
C GLU A 54 -1.52 -10.74 1.59
N ILE A 55 -1.81 -10.23 0.40
CA ILE A 55 -1.61 -10.97 -0.86
C ILE A 55 -0.12 -11.28 -1.10
N GLU A 56 0.77 -10.32 -0.82
CA GLU A 56 2.21 -10.52 -0.97
C GLU A 56 2.74 -11.58 0.02
N GLU A 57 2.23 -11.58 1.25
CA GLU A 57 2.55 -12.56 2.29
C GLU A 57 2.01 -13.96 1.94
N GLU A 58 0.78 -14.08 1.43
CA GLU A 58 0.21 -15.34 0.93
C GLU A 58 1.01 -15.89 -0.25
N LEU A 59 1.37 -15.06 -1.23
CA LEU A 59 2.16 -15.47 -2.38
C LEU A 59 3.56 -15.97 -1.95
N SER A 60 4.21 -15.29 -1.00
CA SER A 60 5.51 -15.71 -0.50
C SER A 60 5.47 -17.06 0.24
N GLN A 61 4.38 -17.34 0.96
CA GLN A 61 4.19 -18.63 1.65
C GLN A 61 3.88 -19.76 0.65
N MET A 62 3.15 -19.47 -0.42
CA MET A 62 2.89 -20.46 -1.48
C MET A 62 4.17 -20.84 -2.24
N ASP A 63 5.06 -19.88 -2.50
CA ASP A 63 6.35 -20.15 -3.14
C ASP A 63 7.28 -21.00 -2.25
N ASP A 64 7.18 -20.87 -0.92
CA ASP A 64 7.96 -21.67 0.05
C ASP A 64 7.37 -23.09 0.28
N GLU A 65 6.07 -23.30 0.09
CA GLU A 65 5.39 -24.60 0.29
C GLU A 65 5.57 -25.58 -0.90
N GLU A 66 5.97 -25.12 -2.08
CA GLU A 66 6.21 -25.98 -3.26
C GLU A 66 7.56 -26.75 -3.22
N GLU A 67 8.48 -26.45 -2.29
CA GLU A 67 9.76 -27.16 -2.14
C GLU A 67 9.69 -28.44 -1.26
N GLU A 68 8.60 -28.67 -0.52
CA GLU A 68 8.49 -29.76 0.49
C GLU A 68 7.72 -31.01 0.03
N GLU A 69 7.21 -31.09 -1.22
CA GLU A 69 6.45 -32.27 -1.71
C GLU A 69 7.21 -33.23 -2.64
N SER A 70 8.52 -33.00 -2.91
CA SER A 70 9.33 -33.86 -3.79
C SER A 70 10.27 -34.84 -3.07
N GLU A 71 10.03 -35.24 -1.82
CA GLU A 71 10.89 -36.22 -1.13
C GLU A 71 10.08 -37.18 -0.23
N THR A 72 8.97 -37.77 -0.71
CA THR A 72 8.28 -38.84 0.03
C THR A 72 7.71 -39.97 -0.84
N SER A 73 8.51 -40.45 -1.79
CA SER A 73 8.22 -41.69 -2.53
C SER A 73 9.47 -42.40 -3.00
N THR A 74 10.36 -42.79 -2.09
CA THR A 74 11.28 -43.94 -2.26
C THR A 74 11.82 -44.31 -0.89
N SER A 75 11.15 -45.25 -0.22
CA SER A 75 11.75 -46.28 0.66
C SER A 75 10.69 -46.82 1.61
N THR A 76 9.99 -47.88 1.21
CA THR A 76 9.50 -48.95 2.10
C THR A 76 8.93 -50.05 1.22
N SER A 77 9.82 -50.94 0.78
CA SER A 77 9.53 -52.33 0.42
C SER A 77 10.87 -53.01 0.19
N THR A 78 11.55 -53.46 1.25
CA THR A 78 12.38 -54.69 1.26
C THR A 78 12.83 -54.95 2.69
N ASP A 79 12.10 -55.80 3.40
CA ASP A 79 12.50 -56.69 4.50
C ASP A 79 11.21 -57.50 4.79
N THR A 80 11.08 -58.82 4.72
CA THR A 80 11.99 -59.94 4.92
C THR A 80 11.32 -61.21 4.38
N SER A 81 12.04 -62.02 3.59
CA SER A 81 11.90 -63.49 3.41
C SER A 81 13.13 -63.88 2.58
N THR A 82 14.10 -64.66 3.04
CA THR A 82 13.98 -66.08 3.39
C THR A 82 15.26 -66.58 4.09
N GLU A 83 15.11 -67.39 5.13
CA GLU A 83 16.06 -68.44 5.52
C GLU A 83 16.37 -69.35 4.31
N THR A 84 17.64 -69.72 4.09
CA THR A 84 18.12 -71.07 3.68
C THR A 84 19.64 -71.04 3.49
N ASN A 85 20.40 -71.52 4.48
CA ASN A 85 21.39 -72.59 4.28
C ASN A 85 21.80 -73.19 5.63
#